data_AF-A0A853GI14-F1
#
_entry.id   AF-A0A853GI14-F1
#
_cell.length_a   1.000
_cell.length_b   1.000
_cell.length_c   1.000
_cell.angle_alpha   90.00
_cell.angle_beta   90.00
_cell.angle_gamma   90.00
#
_symmetry.space_group_name_H-M   'P 1'
#
loop_
_entity.id
_entity.type
_entity.pdbx_description
1 polymer ?
#
loop_
_entity_poly.entity_id
_entity_poly.type
_entity_poly.pdbx_seq_one_letter_code
_entity_poly.pdbx_strand_id
1 'polypeptide(L)'
;MVRYVLGWLCHAFRPPHCSSGCDLRVLIKLSLVSGPRLSGLALAWSLLLTGCSTASLDVARHGDDAGTVLKAGQRTATSDIIQAGGKASASPTSADPSSPRLRALKQTLASGGGTETFWKELASSGTPLIEPVAENESLVTFLWRGAHDSVRLFGSPSGNHDALQRLGDSDVWWVSYRMPNTARLSYRLAPDVPAIQGSPMDQRRAILATAQRDPLNPNVFPPGDDTRVDVFQGDSALSLPDAPTQAWIAPRADVKPGVLQSHRFISTLLGNERNVWTYIPNGATPKALLVLFDAQAYLERVPTPIIIDNLIADGLIPTTAVVLIDNPSRNARSKELPPNPEFAGFLDKELMPWVQAQGLLFPANRTVIAGSSYGGLASAYAGLTNPQWFGNVLSLSGSYWWAPENSMPGWMMRQYAQAPRKNVRFYLDAGRYESGRTGQYGILETSRHLGDVLRAKGYTVTQVEHDTGHDYLHWQGSLACGLVALLAPKKFNALKQCAGQAPPAD
;
A
#
# COMPACT_ATOMS: atom_id res chain seq x y z
N MET A 1 -33.91 8.34 -20.62
CA MET A 1 -32.84 7.76 -19.79
C MET A 1 -32.92 6.22 -19.67
N VAL A 2 -33.38 5.51 -20.73
CA VAL A 2 -33.44 4.02 -20.82
C VAL A 2 -32.98 3.57 -22.23
N ARG A 3 -31.94 4.22 -22.78
CA ARG A 3 -31.34 3.84 -24.08
C ARG A 3 -29.82 3.74 -24.09
N TYR A 4 -29.17 3.89 -22.93
CA TYR A 4 -27.70 3.87 -22.82
C TYR A 4 -27.11 2.62 -22.17
N VAL A 5 -27.93 1.62 -21.81
CA VAL A 5 -27.45 0.40 -21.11
C VAL A 5 -27.40 -0.84 -22.02
N LEU A 6 -27.97 -0.79 -23.24
CA LEU A 6 -28.01 -1.96 -24.14
C LEU A 6 -26.87 -2.05 -25.17
N GLY A 7 -25.97 -1.06 -25.24
CA GLY A 7 -24.81 -1.09 -26.15
C GLY A 7 -23.55 -1.75 -25.57
N TRP A 8 -23.46 -1.91 -24.24
CA TRP A 8 -22.21 -2.26 -23.57
C TRP A 8 -22.01 -3.77 -23.33
N LEU A 9 -23.05 -4.59 -23.47
CA LEU A 9 -22.98 -6.03 -23.16
C LEU A 9 -22.71 -6.94 -24.38
N CYS A 10 -22.70 -6.41 -25.61
CA CYS A 10 -22.39 -7.19 -26.82
C CYS A 10 -20.91 -7.12 -27.29
N HIS A 11 -20.02 -6.44 -26.56
CA HIS A 11 -18.59 -6.34 -26.92
C HIS A 11 -17.62 -7.01 -25.93
N ALA A 12 -18.14 -7.62 -24.86
CA ALA A 12 -17.30 -8.21 -23.81
C ALA A 12 -17.05 -9.72 -23.94
N PHE A 13 -17.62 -10.41 -24.93
CA PHE A 13 -17.41 -11.85 -25.13
C PHE A 13 -17.06 -12.18 -26.59
N ARG A 14 -15.77 -12.08 -26.92
CA ARG A 14 -15.13 -12.87 -27.99
C ARG A 14 -13.76 -13.35 -27.51
N PRO A 15 -13.59 -14.65 -27.22
CA PRO A 15 -12.27 -15.26 -27.19
C PRO A 15 -11.77 -15.51 -28.62
N PRO A 16 -10.45 -15.43 -28.88
CA PRO A 16 -9.89 -15.77 -30.18
C PRO A 16 -9.85 -17.30 -30.33
N HIS A 17 -10.30 -17.79 -31.47
CA HIS A 17 -10.26 -19.20 -31.93
C HIS A 17 -11.15 -20.21 -31.18
N CYS A 18 -12.36 -20.41 -31.71
CA CYS A 18 -12.99 -21.73 -31.69
C CYS A 18 -13.80 -21.91 -32.99
N SER A 19 -13.39 -22.89 -33.79
CA SER A 19 -14.12 -23.38 -34.97
C SER A 19 -15.32 -24.23 -34.54
N SER A 20 -16.39 -24.17 -35.34
CA SER A 20 -17.62 -25.00 -35.36
C SER A 20 -18.61 -24.92 -34.17
N GLY A 21 -19.64 -24.06 -34.36
CA GLY A 21 -21.08 -24.39 -34.31
C GLY A 21 -21.73 -24.92 -33.02
N CYS A 22 -22.29 -24.02 -32.19
CA CYS A 22 -23.48 -24.27 -31.36
C CYS A 22 -24.17 -22.93 -31.03
N ASP A 23 -25.42 -22.74 -31.47
CA ASP A 23 -26.25 -21.55 -31.20
C ASP A 23 -26.90 -21.63 -29.81
N LEU A 24 -26.64 -20.64 -28.94
CA LEU A 24 -27.35 -20.48 -27.67
C LEU A 24 -28.52 -19.50 -27.85
N ARG A 25 -29.76 -20.00 -27.89
CA ARG A 25 -30.97 -19.15 -27.88
C ARG A 25 -31.44 -18.91 -26.44
N VAL A 26 -31.38 -17.65 -26.00
CA VAL A 26 -32.01 -17.20 -24.75
C VAL A 26 -33.46 -16.79 -25.05
N LEU A 27 -34.43 -17.51 -24.49
CA LEU A 27 -35.86 -17.17 -24.57
C LEU A 27 -36.28 -16.40 -23.32
N ILE A 28 -36.61 -15.12 -23.47
CA ILE A 28 -37.19 -14.28 -22.41
C ILE A 28 -38.71 -14.38 -22.50
N LYS A 29 -39.36 -14.93 -21.47
CA LYS A 29 -40.83 -14.96 -21.37
C LYS A 29 -41.29 -13.88 -20.39
N LEU A 30 -41.97 -12.85 -20.88
CA LEU A 30 -42.64 -11.84 -20.06
C LEU A 30 -44.06 -12.33 -19.74
N SER A 31 -44.43 -12.38 -18.47
CA SER A 31 -45.81 -12.65 -18.04
C SER A 31 -46.34 -11.48 -17.22
N LEU A 32 -47.46 -10.92 -17.67
CA LEU A 32 -48.23 -9.89 -16.96
C LEU A 32 -49.16 -10.59 -15.95
N VAL A 33 -49.04 -10.26 -14.66
CA VAL A 33 -50.01 -10.65 -13.64
C VAL A 33 -50.84 -9.42 -13.29
N SER A 34 -52.15 -9.48 -13.59
CA SER A 34 -53.13 -8.44 -13.22
C SER A 34 -53.87 -8.86 -11.95
N GLY A 35 -53.81 -8.03 -10.91
CA GLY A 35 -54.61 -8.15 -9.69
C GLY A 35 -54.85 -6.78 -9.07
N PRO A 36 -55.98 -6.54 -8.38
CA PRO A 36 -56.36 -5.20 -7.95
C PRO A 36 -55.64 -4.81 -6.66
N ARG A 37 -55.03 -3.61 -6.70
CA ARG A 37 -54.42 -2.80 -5.62
C ARG A 37 -52.93 -3.06 -5.32
N LEU A 38 -52.17 -2.01 -5.65
CA LEU A 38 -50.80 -1.63 -5.25
C LEU A 38 -49.64 -2.32 -5.97
N SER A 39 -48.69 -1.46 -6.34
CA SER A 39 -47.73 -1.56 -7.45
C SER A 39 -46.34 -2.04 -7.02
N GLY A 40 -45.75 -2.98 -7.77
CA GLY A 40 -44.32 -3.32 -7.73
C GLY A 40 -43.95 -4.40 -8.77
N LEU A 41 -42.97 -4.12 -9.63
CA LEU A 41 -42.41 -5.07 -10.61
C LEU A 41 -41.46 -6.06 -9.91
N ALA A 42 -41.74 -7.37 -10.03
CA ALA A 42 -40.81 -8.42 -9.63
C ALA A 42 -40.28 -9.15 -10.88
N LEU A 43 -38.95 -9.18 -11.08
CA LEU A 43 -38.31 -10.08 -12.03
C LEU A 43 -37.85 -11.35 -11.30
N ALA A 44 -38.35 -12.51 -11.71
CA ALA A 44 -37.83 -13.81 -11.28
C ALA A 44 -37.03 -14.45 -12.42
N TRP A 45 -35.84 -14.97 -12.10
CA TRP A 45 -34.98 -15.72 -13.03
C TRP A 45 -35.00 -17.21 -12.65
N SER A 46 -35.24 -18.08 -13.62
CA SER A 46 -35.07 -19.54 -13.46
C SER A 46 -34.14 -20.06 -14.54
N LEU A 47 -33.00 -20.64 -14.14
CA LEU A 47 -32.15 -21.43 -15.03
C LEU A 47 -32.57 -22.91 -14.95
N LEU A 48 -32.95 -23.49 -16.08
CA LEU A 48 -33.07 -24.94 -16.26
C LEU A 48 -31.83 -25.44 -17.01
N LEU A 49 -31.04 -26.29 -16.36
CA LEU A 49 -29.96 -27.05 -17.00
C LEU A 49 -30.43 -28.49 -17.16
N THR A 50 -30.71 -28.90 -18.40
CA THR A 50 -30.83 -30.31 -18.78
C THR A 50 -29.46 -30.81 -19.26
N GLY A 51 -29.00 -31.92 -18.69
CA GLY A 51 -27.65 -32.46 -18.89
C GLY A 51 -27.44 -33.29 -20.16
N CYS A 52 -26.17 -33.59 -20.42
CA CYS A 52 -25.71 -34.79 -21.12
C CYS A 52 -24.27 -35.13 -20.70
N SER A 53 -23.90 -36.38 -20.95
CA SER A 53 -23.08 -37.25 -20.10
C SER A 53 -21.58 -37.34 -20.42
N THR A 54 -20.85 -37.82 -19.40
CA THR A 54 -19.63 -38.69 -19.37
C THR A 54 -18.34 -38.26 -20.07
N ALA A 55 -17.27 -38.15 -19.26
CA ALA A 55 -15.99 -38.82 -19.52
C ALA A 55 -15.20 -38.98 -18.19
N SER A 56 -14.93 -40.24 -17.84
CA SER A 56 -14.04 -40.65 -16.76
C SER A 56 -12.58 -40.51 -17.19
N LEU A 57 -11.67 -40.16 -16.28
CA LEU A 57 -10.24 -40.38 -16.46
C LEU A 57 -9.58 -40.77 -15.13
N ASP A 58 -9.05 -41.99 -15.14
CA ASP A 58 -8.32 -42.66 -14.08
C ASP A 58 -7.01 -41.94 -13.72
N VAL A 59 -6.76 -41.79 -12.41
CA VAL A 59 -5.46 -41.37 -11.89
C VAL A 59 -4.71 -42.61 -11.42
N ALA A 60 -3.69 -42.99 -12.19
CA ALA A 60 -2.72 -44.01 -11.80
C ALA A 60 -1.79 -43.45 -10.70
N ARG A 61 -1.78 -44.14 -9.55
CA ARG A 61 -0.79 -43.98 -8.48
C ARG A 61 0.47 -44.78 -8.83
N HIS A 62 1.64 -44.18 -8.65
CA HIS A 62 2.89 -44.92 -8.41
C HIS A 62 3.61 -44.31 -7.22
N GLY A 63 4.04 -45.19 -6.31
CA GLY A 63 4.63 -44.87 -5.02
C GLY A 63 6.16 -45.01 -4.99
N ASP A 64 6.68 -44.48 -3.89
CA ASP A 64 7.85 -44.85 -3.08
C ASP A 64 9.01 -45.64 -3.72
N ASP A 65 10.24 -45.12 -3.55
CA ASP A 65 11.22 -45.83 -2.72
C ASP A 65 12.40 -44.96 -2.24
N ALA A 66 13.06 -45.49 -1.22
CA ALA A 66 13.89 -44.86 -0.20
C ALA A 66 15.35 -44.47 -0.52
N GLY A 67 15.92 -43.63 0.37
CA GLY A 67 17.25 -43.88 0.96
C GLY A 67 18.33 -42.82 0.72
N THR A 68 18.80 -42.15 1.79
CA THR A 68 20.12 -42.38 2.42
C THR A 68 20.39 -41.34 3.52
N VAL A 69 20.71 -41.86 4.71
CA VAL A 69 21.10 -41.13 5.93
C VAL A 69 22.59 -40.81 5.88
N LEU A 70 22.96 -39.56 6.15
CA LEU A 70 24.33 -39.20 6.57
C LEU A 70 24.28 -38.33 7.83
N LYS A 71 24.76 -38.92 8.94
CA LYS A 71 25.07 -38.24 10.20
C LYS A 71 26.37 -37.46 10.07
N ALA A 72 26.40 -36.20 10.50
CA ALA A 72 27.62 -35.54 10.93
C ALA A 72 27.34 -34.41 11.94
N GLY A 73 27.89 -34.56 13.15
CA GLY A 73 28.46 -33.48 13.95
C GLY A 73 27.52 -32.49 14.64
N GLN A 74 27.15 -32.80 15.88
CA GLN A 74 26.79 -31.78 16.88
C GLN A 74 27.96 -30.81 17.06
N ARG A 75 27.75 -29.54 16.71
CA ARG A 75 28.39 -28.39 17.37
C ARG A 75 27.30 -27.39 17.69
N THR A 76 26.93 -27.36 18.96
CA THR A 76 26.16 -26.29 19.60
C THR A 76 26.94 -24.99 19.46
N ALA A 77 26.57 -24.17 18.48
CA ALA A 77 26.87 -22.75 18.47
C ALA A 77 25.60 -22.03 18.92
N THR A 78 25.59 -21.58 20.17
CA THR A 78 24.63 -20.60 20.67
C THR A 78 24.82 -19.32 19.87
N SER A 79 24.01 -19.14 18.83
CA SER A 79 23.87 -17.86 18.14
C SER A 79 22.89 -17.00 18.95
N ASP A 80 23.44 -16.09 19.73
CA ASP A 80 22.69 -14.98 20.30
C ASP A 80 22.08 -14.18 19.15
N ILE A 81 20.76 -14.30 18.99
CA ILE A 81 19.98 -13.52 18.05
C ILE A 81 19.91 -12.10 18.62
N ILE A 82 20.64 -11.18 17.98
CA ILE A 82 20.53 -9.74 18.22
C ILE A 82 19.09 -9.33 17.89
N GLN A 83 18.33 -9.01 18.93
CA GLN A 83 16.97 -8.49 18.84
C GLN A 83 17.05 -6.99 18.52
N ALA A 84 17.17 -6.64 17.24
CA ALA A 84 17.18 -5.25 16.78
C ALA A 84 15.75 -4.76 16.46
N GLY A 85 15.29 -3.71 17.16
CA GLY A 85 14.16 -2.86 16.78
C GLY A 85 12.79 -3.55 16.79
N GLY A 86 12.14 -3.58 17.95
CA GLY A 86 10.85 -4.24 18.15
C GLY A 86 9.75 -3.72 17.23
N LYS A 87 9.08 -4.64 16.54
CA LYS A 87 7.73 -4.43 16.00
C LYS A 87 6.85 -3.81 17.10
N ALA A 88 5.80 -3.08 16.70
CA ALA A 88 4.67 -2.89 17.61
C ALA A 88 4.24 -4.27 18.12
N SER A 89 4.57 -4.58 19.37
CA SER A 89 4.33 -5.90 19.92
C SER A 89 2.86 -5.93 20.30
N ALA A 90 2.08 -6.74 19.57
CA ALA A 90 0.77 -7.13 20.07
C ALA A 90 0.99 -7.74 21.46
N SER A 91 0.20 -7.31 22.44
CA SER A 91 0.15 -8.06 23.70
C SER A 91 -0.22 -9.51 23.35
N PRO A 92 0.44 -10.53 23.94
CA PRO A 92 0.06 -11.91 23.74
C PRO A 92 -1.43 -12.09 24.03
N THR A 93 -2.02 -13.17 23.52
CA THR A 93 -3.41 -13.63 23.73
C THR A 93 -3.68 -13.96 25.21
N SER A 94 -3.35 -13.08 26.14
CA SER A 94 -3.71 -13.18 27.55
C SER A 94 -5.18 -12.81 27.69
N ALA A 95 -5.90 -13.59 28.49
CA ALA A 95 -7.29 -13.31 28.84
C ALA A 95 -7.48 -11.95 29.56
N ASP A 96 -6.39 -11.33 30.01
CA ASP A 96 -6.38 -10.01 30.64
C ASP A 96 -5.85 -8.93 29.69
N PRO A 97 -6.59 -7.82 29.51
CA PRO A 97 -6.14 -6.72 28.68
C PRO A 97 -4.99 -5.93 29.32
N SER A 98 -4.03 -5.53 28.49
CA SER A 98 -2.95 -4.63 28.91
C SER A 98 -3.44 -3.20 29.19
N SER A 99 -4.56 -2.80 28.59
CA SER A 99 -5.20 -1.50 28.78
C SER A 99 -5.80 -1.36 30.19
N PRO A 100 -5.36 -0.37 31.00
CA PRO A 100 -6.01 -0.03 32.26
C PRO A 100 -7.51 0.19 32.14
N ARG A 101 -7.98 0.92 31.11
CA ARG A 101 -9.42 1.15 30.91
C ARG A 101 -10.18 -0.14 30.59
N LEU A 102 -9.62 -1.03 29.78
CA LEU A 102 -10.26 -2.34 29.53
C LEU A 102 -10.25 -3.25 30.77
N ARG A 103 -9.23 -3.19 31.63
CA ARG A 103 -9.24 -3.90 32.92
C ARG A 103 -10.34 -3.39 33.85
N ALA A 104 -10.50 -2.08 33.94
CA ALA A 104 -11.58 -1.48 34.71
C ALA A 104 -12.95 -1.89 34.15
N LEU A 105 -13.12 -1.88 32.82
CA LEU A 105 -14.34 -2.35 32.18
C LEU A 105 -14.62 -3.83 32.46
N LYS A 106 -13.59 -4.68 32.41
CA LYS A 106 -13.71 -6.11 32.75
C LYS A 106 -14.21 -6.31 34.19
N GLN A 107 -13.75 -5.50 35.14
CA GLN A 107 -14.22 -5.53 36.53
C GLN A 107 -15.68 -5.05 36.66
N THR A 108 -16.06 -3.98 35.93
CA THR A 108 -17.45 -3.52 35.85
C THR A 108 -18.38 -4.61 35.33
N LEU A 109 -17.99 -5.30 34.26
CA LEU A 109 -18.75 -6.42 33.69
C LEU A 109 -18.87 -7.59 34.69
N ALA A 110 -17.77 -7.96 35.37
CA ALA A 110 -17.78 -9.00 36.39
C ALA A 110 -18.69 -8.66 37.59
N SER A 111 -18.96 -7.37 37.82
CA SER A 111 -19.84 -6.87 38.87
C SER A 111 -21.30 -6.69 38.41
N GLY A 112 -21.65 -7.14 37.19
CA GLY A 112 -22.99 -7.01 36.62
C GLY A 112 -23.30 -5.66 35.96
N GLY A 113 -22.30 -4.79 35.77
CA GLY A 113 -22.42 -3.55 35.01
C GLY A 113 -22.42 -3.78 33.50
N GLY A 114 -22.77 -2.74 32.74
CA GLY A 114 -22.81 -2.77 31.26
C GLY A 114 -21.67 -2.00 30.58
N THR A 115 -21.68 -1.96 29.24
CA THR A 115 -20.68 -1.28 28.41
C THR A 115 -21.09 0.12 27.92
N GLU A 116 -22.33 0.56 28.21
CA GLU A 116 -22.87 1.80 27.66
C GLU A 116 -22.07 3.06 28.04
N THR A 117 -21.67 3.18 29.30
CA THR A 117 -20.86 4.33 29.76
C THR A 117 -19.52 4.37 29.04
N PHE A 118 -18.88 3.21 28.88
CA PHE A 118 -17.60 3.09 28.17
C PHE A 118 -17.72 3.53 26.70
N TRP A 119 -18.76 3.08 26.00
CA TRP A 119 -18.98 3.47 24.61
C TRP A 119 -19.41 4.93 24.45
N LYS A 120 -20.16 5.48 25.40
CA LYS A 120 -20.51 6.90 25.42
C LYS A 120 -19.27 7.79 25.57
N GLU A 121 -18.32 7.38 26.41
CA GLU A 121 -17.03 8.06 26.55
C GLU A 121 -16.19 7.96 25.27
N LEU A 122 -16.12 6.79 24.63
CA LEU A 122 -15.37 6.64 23.38
C LEU A 122 -16.01 7.38 22.21
N ALA A 123 -17.33 7.52 22.18
CA ALA A 123 -18.01 8.32 21.18
C ALA A 123 -17.66 9.81 21.28
N SER A 124 -17.25 10.30 22.45
CA SER A 124 -16.81 11.69 22.63
C SER A 124 -15.29 11.87 22.49
N SER A 125 -14.48 10.91 22.95
CA SER A 125 -13.01 11.00 22.89
C SER A 125 -12.42 10.47 21.57
N GLY A 126 -13.18 9.64 20.85
CA GLY A 126 -12.76 8.92 19.66
C GLY A 126 -11.98 7.64 19.93
N THR A 127 -11.70 6.90 18.86
CA THR A 127 -10.87 5.70 18.80
C THR A 127 -9.70 5.87 17.80
N PRO A 128 -8.63 5.06 17.89
CA PRO A 128 -8.33 4.05 18.92
C PRO A 128 -8.13 4.65 20.32
N LEU A 129 -8.22 3.83 21.36
CA LEU A 129 -7.87 4.26 22.70
C LEU A 129 -6.34 4.37 22.82
N ILE A 130 -5.84 5.52 23.25
CA ILE A 130 -4.40 5.79 23.41
C ILE A 130 -4.12 6.04 24.89
N GLU A 131 -3.27 5.20 25.49
CA GLU A 131 -2.89 5.26 26.90
C GLU A 131 -1.37 5.37 27.02
N PRO A 132 -0.80 6.46 27.57
CA PRO A 132 0.64 6.58 27.77
C PRO A 132 1.17 5.45 28.68
N VAL A 133 2.28 4.82 28.27
CA VAL A 133 2.91 3.73 29.04
C VAL A 133 4.38 3.98 29.34
N ALA A 134 5.01 4.91 28.63
CA ALA A 134 6.33 5.47 28.93
C ALA A 134 6.41 6.90 28.37
N GLU A 135 7.53 7.60 28.58
CA GLU A 135 7.75 8.97 28.07
C GLU A 135 7.59 9.07 26.55
N ASN A 136 8.05 8.06 25.81
CA ASN A 136 8.07 8.02 24.35
C ASN A 136 7.22 6.89 23.74
N GLU A 137 6.38 6.22 24.55
CA GLU A 137 5.51 5.14 24.09
C GLU A 137 4.09 5.24 24.63
N SER A 138 3.16 4.85 23.78
CA SER A 138 1.75 4.69 24.10
C SER A 138 1.26 3.28 23.82
N LEU A 139 0.34 2.79 24.65
CA LEU A 139 -0.48 1.63 24.36
C LEU A 139 -1.68 2.09 23.51
N VAL A 140 -1.74 1.59 22.28
CA VAL A 140 -2.81 1.86 21.33
C VAL A 140 -3.73 0.65 21.28
N THR A 141 -5.00 0.84 21.62
CA THR A 141 -6.01 -0.21 21.66
C THR A 141 -7.10 0.07 20.62
N PHE A 142 -7.12 -0.75 19.58
CA PHE A 142 -8.14 -0.74 18.53
C PHE A 142 -9.38 -1.45 19.04
N LEU A 143 -10.56 -0.90 18.73
CA LEU A 143 -11.81 -1.28 19.36
C LEU A 143 -12.91 -1.43 18.32
N TRP A 144 -13.83 -2.37 18.55
CA TRP A 144 -15.05 -2.51 17.75
C TRP A 144 -16.24 -2.87 18.66
N ARG A 145 -17.41 -2.31 18.35
CA ARG A 145 -18.65 -2.54 19.11
C ARG A 145 -19.58 -3.50 18.35
N GLY A 146 -20.00 -4.58 19.00
CA GLY A 146 -21.18 -5.36 18.64
C GLY A 146 -21.04 -6.26 17.40
N ALA A 147 -19.83 -6.68 17.01
CA ALA A 147 -19.69 -7.77 16.03
C ALA A 147 -20.15 -9.10 16.62
N HIS A 148 -20.72 -9.96 15.77
CA HIS A 148 -21.27 -11.26 16.15
C HIS A 148 -20.18 -12.33 16.30
N ASP A 149 -19.36 -12.51 15.27
CA ASP A 149 -18.43 -13.64 15.14
C ASP A 149 -16.96 -13.24 15.23
N SER A 150 -16.56 -12.16 14.56
CA SER A 150 -15.14 -11.80 14.49
C SER A 150 -14.92 -10.34 14.13
N VAL A 151 -13.74 -9.82 14.47
CA VAL A 151 -13.26 -8.54 13.93
C VAL A 151 -11.79 -8.67 13.54
N ARG A 152 -11.43 -8.13 12.37
CA ARG A 152 -10.05 -8.05 11.89
C ARG A 152 -9.58 -6.61 11.81
N LEU A 153 -8.37 -6.33 12.30
CA LEU A 153 -7.64 -5.09 12.06
C LEU A 153 -6.85 -5.21 10.76
N PHE A 154 -7.31 -4.55 9.71
CA PHE A 154 -6.71 -4.59 8.38
C PHE A 154 -5.73 -3.43 8.16
N GLY A 155 -4.53 -3.74 7.69
CA GLY A 155 -3.46 -2.78 7.43
C GLY A 155 -2.41 -2.73 8.54
N SER A 156 -1.95 -1.53 8.86
CA SER A 156 -0.98 -1.27 9.93
C SER A 156 -1.63 -1.45 11.32
N PRO A 157 -0.89 -1.78 12.39
CA PRO A 157 0.57 -1.82 12.47
C PRO A 157 1.20 -3.08 11.85
N SER A 158 0.60 -4.26 11.93
CA SER A 158 1.28 -5.50 11.50
C SER A 158 1.48 -5.63 9.99
N GLY A 159 0.78 -4.82 9.19
CA GLY A 159 0.66 -4.99 7.75
C GLY A 159 -0.14 -6.25 7.39
N ASN A 160 -1.14 -6.63 8.20
CA ASN A 160 -1.99 -7.79 7.96
C ASN A 160 -3.48 -7.58 8.29
N HIS A 161 -4.07 -8.53 9.00
CA HIS A 161 -5.47 -8.67 9.37
C HIS A 161 -5.56 -9.31 10.77
N ASP A 162 -5.02 -8.63 11.77
CA ASP A 162 -4.93 -9.21 13.12
C ASP A 162 -6.33 -9.41 13.72
N ALA A 163 -6.52 -10.53 14.43
CA ALA A 163 -7.79 -10.77 15.11
C ALA A 163 -7.91 -9.85 16.33
N LEU A 164 -9.06 -9.20 16.48
CA LEU A 164 -9.45 -8.66 17.77
C LEU A 164 -10.03 -9.78 18.63
N GLN A 165 -9.91 -9.63 19.94
CA GLN A 165 -10.45 -10.53 20.95
C GLN A 165 -11.70 -9.89 21.58
N ARG A 166 -12.69 -10.72 21.92
CA ARG A 166 -13.88 -10.27 22.63
C ARG A 166 -13.59 -10.14 24.13
N LEU A 167 -14.03 -9.06 24.76
CA LEU A 167 -13.86 -8.84 26.20
C LEU A 167 -14.97 -9.57 26.97
N GLY A 168 -14.69 -10.81 27.38
CA GLY A 168 -15.69 -11.68 27.98
C GLY A 168 -16.87 -11.89 27.03
N ASP A 169 -18.09 -11.85 27.58
CA ASP A 169 -19.33 -11.97 26.80
C ASP A 169 -19.95 -10.63 26.39
N SER A 170 -19.16 -9.55 26.38
CA SER A 170 -19.63 -8.19 26.09
C SER A 170 -19.65 -7.85 24.59
N ASP A 171 -20.14 -6.66 24.24
CA ASP A 171 -20.09 -6.14 22.87
C ASP A 171 -18.73 -5.54 22.48
N VAL A 172 -17.69 -5.68 23.30
CA VAL A 172 -16.38 -5.06 23.09
C VAL A 172 -15.38 -6.04 22.48
N TRP A 173 -14.91 -5.71 21.28
CA TRP A 173 -13.78 -6.37 20.62
C TRP A 173 -12.55 -5.46 20.68
N TRP A 174 -11.37 -6.03 20.96
CA TRP A 174 -10.16 -5.24 21.15
C TRP A 174 -8.87 -5.95 20.72
N VAL A 175 -7.86 -5.16 20.38
CA VAL A 175 -6.45 -5.59 20.30
C VAL A 175 -5.56 -4.41 20.67
N SER A 176 -4.50 -4.66 21.45
CA SER A 176 -3.58 -3.60 21.91
C SER A 176 -2.15 -3.80 21.39
N TYR A 177 -1.50 -2.68 21.09
CA TYR A 177 -0.11 -2.59 20.66
C TYR A 177 0.61 -1.53 21.47
N ARG A 178 1.85 -1.81 21.89
CA ARG A 178 2.77 -0.75 22.33
C ARG A 178 3.41 -0.13 21.09
N MET A 179 3.38 1.19 21.00
CA MET A 179 3.89 1.95 19.87
C MET A 179 4.68 3.17 20.33
N PRO A 180 5.80 3.50 19.67
CA PRO A 180 6.48 4.79 19.85
C PRO A 180 5.52 5.95 19.55
N ASN A 181 5.61 7.04 20.32
CA ASN A 181 4.77 8.23 20.14
C ASN A 181 4.99 8.93 18.78
N THR A 182 6.05 8.57 18.07
CA THR A 182 6.37 9.00 16.70
C THR A 182 5.55 8.27 15.63
N ALA A 183 4.71 7.29 16.00
CA ALA A 183 4.01 6.47 15.03
C ALA A 183 2.88 7.20 14.30
N ARG A 184 2.78 6.97 12.98
CA ARG A 184 1.67 7.40 12.13
C ARG A 184 1.31 6.29 11.17
N LEU A 185 0.02 5.93 11.12
CA LEU A 185 -0.47 4.84 10.27
C LEU A 185 -1.97 4.99 9.99
N SER A 186 -2.43 4.30 8.97
CA SER A 186 -3.83 4.12 8.61
C SER A 186 -4.25 2.66 8.75
N TYR A 187 -5.52 2.45 9.03
CA TYR A 187 -6.09 1.12 9.27
C TYR A 187 -7.58 1.07 8.90
N ARG A 188 -8.09 -0.15 8.78
CA ARG A 188 -9.52 -0.45 8.70
C ARG A 188 -9.88 -1.55 9.69
N LEU A 189 -11.16 -1.64 10.05
CA LEU A 189 -11.74 -2.73 10.81
C LEU A 189 -12.69 -3.51 9.92
N ALA A 190 -12.65 -4.83 10.00
CA ALA A 190 -13.51 -5.73 9.25
C ALA A 190 -14.28 -6.63 10.23
N PRO A 191 -15.48 -6.23 10.67
CA PRO A 191 -16.35 -7.09 11.47
C PRO A 191 -16.94 -8.22 10.62
N ASP A 192 -17.27 -9.32 11.27
CA ASP A 192 -18.08 -10.43 10.75
C ASP A 192 -17.66 -10.86 9.33
N VAL A 193 -16.35 -11.08 9.16
CA VAL A 193 -15.76 -11.48 7.89
C VAL A 193 -16.44 -12.76 7.38
N PRO A 194 -17.05 -12.75 6.17
CA PRO A 194 -17.78 -13.91 5.67
C PRO A 194 -16.87 -15.13 5.54
N ALA A 195 -17.35 -16.27 6.03
CA ALA A 195 -16.76 -17.56 5.71
C ALA A 195 -17.13 -17.91 4.26
N ILE A 196 -16.12 -18.13 3.42
CA ILE A 196 -16.32 -18.49 2.03
C ILE A 196 -15.67 -19.83 1.71
N GLN A 197 -16.28 -20.57 0.79
CA GLN A 197 -15.66 -21.76 0.23
C GLN A 197 -14.62 -21.33 -0.81
N GLY A 198 -13.37 -21.78 -0.67
CA GLY A 198 -12.29 -21.43 -1.59
C GLY A 198 -10.90 -21.67 -1.01
N SER A 199 -9.89 -21.10 -1.67
CA SER A 199 -8.51 -21.17 -1.18
C SER A 199 -8.32 -20.28 0.05
N PRO A 200 -7.25 -20.49 0.85
CA PRO A 200 -6.88 -19.55 1.91
C PRO A 200 -6.70 -18.11 1.43
N MET A 201 -6.29 -17.92 0.17
CA MET A 201 -6.19 -16.58 -0.43
C MET A 201 -7.57 -15.96 -0.70
N ASP A 202 -8.55 -16.77 -1.10
CA ASP A 202 -9.92 -16.29 -1.28
C ASP A 202 -10.51 -15.89 0.07
N GLN A 203 -10.35 -16.73 1.09
CA GLN A 203 -10.80 -16.39 2.46
C GLN A 203 -10.13 -15.11 2.97
N ARG A 204 -8.85 -14.91 2.65
CA ARG A 204 -8.14 -13.66 2.98
C ARG A 204 -8.73 -12.45 2.24
N ARG A 205 -9.17 -12.60 1.00
CA ARG A 205 -9.84 -11.53 0.24
C ARG A 205 -11.22 -11.19 0.80
N ALA A 206 -11.91 -12.15 1.41
CA ALA A 206 -13.23 -11.92 2.01
C ALA A 206 -13.22 -10.83 3.09
N ILE A 207 -12.07 -10.58 3.74
CA ILE A 207 -11.89 -9.46 4.69
C ILE A 207 -12.27 -8.11 4.07
N LEU A 208 -11.97 -7.93 2.78
CA LEU A 208 -12.27 -6.68 2.07
C LEU A 208 -13.77 -6.43 1.90
N ALA A 209 -14.62 -7.46 2.06
CA ALA A 209 -16.06 -7.31 1.93
C ALA A 209 -16.69 -6.53 3.10
N THR A 210 -16.04 -6.52 4.27
CA THR A 210 -16.52 -5.81 5.47
C THR A 210 -15.51 -4.80 6.00
N ALA A 211 -14.32 -4.70 5.40
CA ALA A 211 -13.30 -3.74 5.80
C ALA A 211 -13.76 -2.28 5.59
N GLN A 212 -13.90 -1.57 6.69
CA GLN A 212 -14.40 -0.21 6.75
C GLN A 212 -13.61 0.63 7.75
N ARG A 213 -13.82 1.94 7.69
CA ARG A 213 -13.28 2.86 8.69
C ARG A 213 -13.81 2.53 10.07
N ASP A 214 -12.99 2.80 11.07
CA ASP A 214 -13.37 2.82 12.47
C ASP A 214 -14.44 3.90 12.69
N PRO A 215 -15.68 3.52 13.08
CA PRO A 215 -16.80 4.46 13.17
C PRO A 215 -16.62 5.55 14.22
N LEU A 216 -15.76 5.32 15.22
CA LEU A 216 -15.50 6.28 16.30
C LEU A 216 -14.17 7.04 16.09
N ASN A 217 -13.43 6.80 14.99
CA ASN A 217 -12.23 7.58 14.69
C ASN A 217 -12.60 8.78 13.80
N PRO A 218 -12.50 10.02 14.30
CA PRO A 218 -12.81 11.20 13.50
C PRO A 218 -11.77 11.49 12.41
N ASN A 219 -10.58 10.88 12.50
CA ASN A 219 -9.48 11.11 11.59
C ASN A 219 -9.52 10.09 10.44
N VAL A 220 -9.49 10.60 9.21
CA VAL A 220 -9.69 9.80 8.00
C VAL A 220 -8.59 10.09 6.98
N PHE A 221 -8.29 9.10 6.16
CA PHE A 221 -7.33 9.22 5.08
C PHE A 221 -7.85 8.56 3.78
N PRO A 222 -7.76 9.23 2.62
CA PRO A 222 -7.37 10.63 2.43
C PRO A 222 -8.33 11.60 3.15
N PRO A 223 -7.87 12.80 3.52
CA PRO A 223 -8.77 13.82 4.05
C PRO A 223 -9.81 14.18 2.98
N GLY A 224 -11.09 14.24 3.33
CA GLY A 224 -12.18 14.59 2.43
C GLY A 224 -13.10 15.65 3.05
N ASP A 225 -13.62 16.54 2.20
CA ASP A 225 -14.43 17.71 2.61
C ASP A 225 -15.82 17.33 3.15
N ASP A 226 -16.29 16.11 2.89
CA ASP A 226 -17.57 15.60 3.37
C ASP A 226 -17.35 14.32 4.20
N THR A 227 -17.36 14.44 5.52
CA THR A 227 -17.34 13.29 6.44
C THR A 227 -18.60 12.41 6.33
N ARG A 228 -19.52 12.70 5.40
CA ARG A 228 -20.62 11.82 4.96
C ARG A 228 -20.22 10.77 3.93
N VAL A 229 -18.95 10.70 3.55
CA VAL A 229 -18.38 9.60 2.76
C VAL A 229 -18.74 8.26 3.41
N ASP A 230 -19.11 7.28 2.58
CA ASP A 230 -19.38 5.90 2.97
C ASP A 230 -18.26 5.36 3.90
N VAL A 231 -18.62 4.64 4.96
CA VAL A 231 -17.66 4.02 5.89
C VAL A 231 -16.70 3.06 5.18
N PHE A 232 -17.07 2.52 4.02
CA PHE A 232 -16.23 1.65 3.20
C PHE A 232 -15.19 2.40 2.33
N GLN A 233 -15.31 3.73 2.21
CA GLN A 233 -14.36 4.56 1.48
C GLN A 233 -13.30 5.13 2.43
N GLY A 234 -12.04 5.15 1.97
CA GLY A 234 -10.90 5.62 2.76
C GLY A 234 -10.55 4.73 3.96
N ASP A 235 -9.59 5.18 4.74
CA ASP A 235 -9.02 4.51 5.90
C ASP A 235 -9.18 5.40 7.14
N SER A 236 -9.15 4.80 8.33
CA SER A 236 -9.03 5.56 9.57
C SER A 236 -7.57 5.90 9.82
N ALA A 237 -7.29 7.12 10.26
CA ALA A 237 -5.93 7.61 10.48
C ALA A 237 -5.59 7.63 11.97
N LEU A 238 -4.37 7.22 12.30
CA LEU A 238 -3.77 7.31 13.63
C LEU A 238 -2.47 8.11 13.51
N SER A 239 -2.34 9.17 14.30
CA SER A 239 -1.07 9.87 14.55
C SER A 239 -0.89 9.99 16.05
N LEU A 240 0.21 9.46 16.56
CA LEU A 240 0.58 9.60 17.97
C LEU A 240 1.24 10.97 18.23
N PRO A 241 1.34 11.40 19.51
CA PRO A 241 1.63 12.79 19.85
C PRO A 241 2.91 13.38 19.24
N ASP A 242 3.94 12.56 19.05
CA ASP A 242 5.26 12.97 18.57
C ASP A 242 5.47 12.59 17.09
N ALA A 243 4.40 12.20 16.37
CA ALA A 243 4.49 11.83 14.97
C ALA A 243 5.02 13.01 14.11
N PRO A 244 6.09 12.83 13.31
CA PRO A 244 6.69 13.92 12.54
C PRO A 244 5.68 14.70 11.70
N THR A 245 5.81 16.01 11.65
CA THR A 245 4.90 16.88 10.88
C THR A 245 5.03 16.64 9.38
N GLN A 246 3.89 16.66 8.68
CA GLN A 246 3.82 16.62 7.21
C GLN A 246 3.40 17.99 6.69
N ALA A 247 4.29 18.99 6.79
CA ALA A 247 3.94 20.40 6.63
C ALA A 247 3.43 20.81 5.24
N TRP A 248 3.72 20.02 4.20
CA TRP A 248 3.50 20.43 2.81
C TRP A 248 2.28 19.77 2.14
N ILE A 249 1.44 19.06 2.88
CA ILE A 249 0.31 18.31 2.30
C ILE A 249 -0.97 19.13 2.17
N ALA A 250 -1.09 20.26 2.88
CA ALA A 250 -2.29 21.08 2.93
C ALA A 250 -2.25 22.23 1.90
N PRO A 251 -3.38 22.59 1.27
CA PRO A 251 -3.48 23.79 0.45
C PRO A 251 -3.11 25.04 1.25
N ARG A 252 -2.45 25.99 0.58
CA ARG A 252 -2.03 27.26 1.15
C ARG A 252 -2.59 28.42 0.32
N ALA A 253 -3.24 29.38 0.99
CA ALA A 253 -3.89 30.51 0.30
C ALA A 253 -2.88 31.43 -0.43
N ASP A 254 -1.63 31.47 0.05
CA ASP A 254 -0.54 32.26 -0.53
C ASP A 254 0.20 31.55 -1.68
N VAL A 255 -0.13 30.28 -1.95
CA VAL A 255 0.52 29.46 -2.96
C VAL A 255 -0.43 29.21 -4.13
N LYS A 256 -0.07 29.70 -5.32
CA LYS A 256 -0.89 29.52 -6.52
C LYS A 256 -0.67 28.13 -7.11
N PRO A 257 -1.74 27.36 -7.39
CA PRO A 257 -1.61 26.04 -7.97
C PRO A 257 -1.08 26.10 -9.39
N GLY A 258 -0.27 25.12 -9.76
CA GLY A 258 0.14 24.85 -11.14
C GLY A 258 -0.96 24.21 -11.98
N VAL A 259 -0.58 23.74 -13.17
CA VAL A 259 -1.48 23.12 -14.15
C VAL A 259 -1.19 21.64 -14.25
N LEU A 260 -2.21 20.82 -13.97
CA LEU A 260 -2.20 19.37 -14.22
C LEU A 260 -2.91 19.07 -15.54
N GLN A 261 -2.26 18.34 -16.43
CA GLN A 261 -2.81 17.93 -17.72
C GLN A 261 -2.66 16.42 -17.91
N SER A 262 -3.73 15.76 -18.35
CA SER A 262 -3.74 14.33 -18.67
C SER A 262 -3.48 14.09 -20.15
N HIS A 263 -2.74 13.03 -20.45
CA HIS A 263 -2.38 12.60 -21.80
C HIS A 263 -2.63 11.11 -21.94
N ARG A 264 -3.26 10.71 -23.04
CA ARG A 264 -3.39 9.30 -23.43
C ARG A 264 -2.09 8.87 -24.09
N PHE A 265 -1.39 7.91 -23.49
CA PHE A 265 -0.10 7.42 -23.96
C PHE A 265 -0.24 5.99 -24.48
N ILE A 266 0.04 5.79 -25.77
CA ILE A 266 0.03 4.47 -26.42
C ILE A 266 1.48 3.98 -26.49
N SER A 267 1.77 2.85 -25.84
CA SER A 267 3.09 2.22 -25.86
C SER A 267 3.12 1.10 -26.89
N THR A 268 4.05 1.19 -27.84
CA THR A 268 4.26 0.11 -28.81
C THR A 268 5.00 -1.04 -28.14
N LEU A 269 6.00 -0.73 -27.31
CA LEU A 269 6.79 -1.74 -26.58
C LEU A 269 5.95 -2.56 -25.60
N LEU A 270 5.02 -1.95 -24.89
CA LEU A 270 4.17 -2.64 -23.89
C LEU A 270 2.87 -3.17 -24.48
N GLY A 271 2.57 -2.86 -25.75
CA GLY A 271 1.34 -3.26 -26.42
C GLY A 271 0.07 -2.79 -25.69
N ASN A 272 0.14 -1.66 -25.00
CA ASN A 272 -0.96 -1.15 -24.19
C ASN A 272 -1.03 0.37 -24.20
N GLU A 273 -2.05 0.88 -23.53
CA GLU A 273 -2.29 2.30 -23.37
C GLU A 273 -2.49 2.62 -21.90
N ARG A 274 -2.01 3.79 -21.49
CA ARG A 274 -2.16 4.33 -20.14
C ARG A 274 -2.36 5.84 -20.17
N ASN A 275 -2.84 6.38 -19.07
CA ASN A 275 -2.75 7.82 -18.83
C ASN A 275 -1.34 8.17 -18.34
N VAL A 276 -0.87 9.34 -18.77
CA VAL A 276 0.30 10.02 -18.24
C VAL A 276 -0.10 11.45 -17.94
N TRP A 277 0.22 11.96 -16.77
CA TRP A 277 -0.07 13.35 -16.40
C TRP A 277 1.19 14.17 -16.38
N THR A 278 1.11 15.41 -16.86
CA THR A 278 2.13 16.42 -16.66
C THR A 278 1.61 17.47 -15.68
N TYR A 279 2.42 17.80 -14.69
CA TYR A 279 2.17 18.90 -13.77
C TYR A 279 3.24 19.98 -13.95
N ILE A 280 2.81 21.19 -14.26
CA ILE A 280 3.68 22.37 -14.39
C ILE A 280 3.36 23.36 -13.28
N PRO A 281 4.29 23.63 -12.34
CA PRO A 281 4.06 24.58 -11.25
C PRO A 281 3.86 26.00 -11.79
N ASN A 282 3.07 26.81 -11.07
CA ASN A 282 2.75 28.16 -11.51
C ASN A 282 3.95 29.13 -11.43
N GLY A 283 4.04 30.04 -12.40
CA GLY A 283 4.87 31.26 -12.33
C GLY A 283 6.36 31.13 -12.67
N ALA A 284 6.97 29.95 -12.58
CA ALA A 284 8.39 29.76 -12.87
C ALA A 284 8.64 28.60 -13.84
N THR A 285 9.62 28.77 -14.73
CA THR A 285 10.08 27.70 -15.63
C THR A 285 10.68 26.55 -14.80
N PRO A 286 10.23 25.30 -15.00
CA PRO A 286 10.81 24.15 -14.31
C PRO A 286 12.32 24.00 -14.55
N LYS A 287 13.04 23.53 -13.53
CA LYS A 287 14.50 23.31 -13.51
C LYS A 287 14.88 21.90 -13.05
N ALA A 288 13.89 21.04 -12.87
CA ALA A 288 13.98 19.67 -12.41
C ALA A 288 12.70 18.94 -12.78
N LEU A 289 12.77 17.61 -12.79
CA LEU A 289 11.65 16.73 -13.11
C LEU A 289 11.52 15.64 -12.04
N LEU A 290 10.28 15.39 -11.62
CA LEU A 290 9.88 14.19 -10.91
C LEU A 290 9.09 13.28 -11.86
N VAL A 291 9.56 12.06 -12.08
CA VAL A 291 8.81 10.99 -12.73
C VAL A 291 8.28 10.06 -11.64
N LEU A 292 6.96 9.96 -11.49
CA LEU A 292 6.31 9.30 -10.37
C LEU A 292 5.38 8.19 -10.86
N PHE A 293 5.61 6.96 -10.39
CA PHE A 293 4.71 5.83 -10.66
C PHE A 293 3.43 5.92 -9.83
N ASP A 294 2.44 5.08 -10.20
CA ASP A 294 1.18 4.95 -9.47
C ASP A 294 0.37 6.26 -9.43
N ALA A 295 0.24 6.94 -10.58
CA ALA A 295 -0.42 8.23 -10.72
C ALA A 295 -1.79 8.30 -10.03
N GLN A 296 -2.62 7.25 -10.14
CA GLN A 296 -3.91 7.19 -9.45
C GLN A 296 -3.75 7.46 -7.94
N ALA A 297 -2.87 6.72 -7.25
CA ALA A 297 -2.67 6.88 -5.82
C ALA A 297 -2.03 8.23 -5.46
N TYR A 298 -1.10 8.70 -6.29
CA TYR A 298 -0.40 9.97 -6.08
C TYR A 298 -1.16 11.23 -6.55
N LEU A 299 -2.38 11.07 -7.05
CA LEU A 299 -3.33 12.15 -7.31
C LEU A 299 -4.56 12.08 -6.40
N GLU A 300 -5.03 10.86 -6.08
CA GLU A 300 -6.25 10.66 -5.28
C GLU A 300 -5.98 10.59 -3.78
N ARG A 301 -4.84 10.02 -3.35
CA ARG A 301 -4.53 9.79 -1.93
C ARG A 301 -3.42 10.67 -1.39
N VAL A 302 -2.39 10.88 -2.20
CA VAL A 302 -1.28 11.78 -1.87
C VAL A 302 -1.49 13.07 -2.66
N PRO A 303 -1.53 14.24 -2.00
CA PRO A 303 -1.75 15.52 -2.68
C PRO A 303 -0.47 16.03 -3.37
N THR A 304 0.04 15.27 -4.35
CA THR A 304 1.36 15.52 -4.96
C THR A 304 1.50 16.94 -5.54
N PRO A 305 0.54 17.49 -6.31
CA PRO A 305 0.62 18.87 -6.80
C PRO A 305 0.82 19.90 -5.66
N ILE A 306 0.06 19.75 -4.57
CA ILE A 306 0.13 20.63 -3.40
C ILE A 306 1.50 20.50 -2.72
N ILE A 307 2.02 19.28 -2.56
CA ILE A 307 3.35 19.04 -1.99
C ILE A 307 4.42 19.75 -2.82
N ILE A 308 4.36 19.62 -4.15
CA ILE A 308 5.32 20.24 -5.05
C ILE A 308 5.27 21.76 -4.95
N ASP A 309 4.08 22.35 -5.01
CA ASP A 309 3.91 23.81 -4.92
C ASP A 309 4.41 24.36 -3.60
N ASN A 310 4.05 23.71 -2.50
CA ASN A 310 4.45 24.15 -1.16
C ASN A 310 5.96 24.05 -0.96
N LEU A 311 6.60 22.98 -1.45
CA LEU A 311 8.07 22.85 -1.39
C LEU A 311 8.78 23.90 -2.26
N ILE A 312 8.20 24.27 -3.41
CA ILE A 312 8.73 25.34 -4.27
C ILE A 312 8.55 26.71 -3.60
N ALA A 313 7.39 26.96 -3.00
CA ALA A 313 7.07 28.21 -2.31
C ALA A 313 8.01 28.45 -1.12
N ASP A 314 8.34 27.40 -0.36
CA ASP A 314 9.32 27.46 0.74
C ASP A 314 10.78 27.45 0.22
N GLY A 315 10.96 27.38 -1.11
CA GLY A 315 12.26 27.31 -1.77
C GLY A 315 13.05 26.03 -1.46
N LEU A 316 12.43 25.00 -0.89
CA LEU A 316 13.12 23.78 -0.44
C LEU A 316 13.57 22.91 -1.60
N ILE A 317 12.86 22.96 -2.73
CA ILE A 317 13.28 22.35 -4.00
C ILE A 317 13.34 23.43 -5.09
N PRO A 318 14.13 23.22 -6.16
CA PRO A 318 13.96 24.02 -7.37
C PRO A 318 12.55 23.88 -7.92
N THR A 319 12.10 24.83 -8.75
CA THR A 319 10.88 24.66 -9.55
C THR A 319 10.92 23.32 -10.29
N THR A 320 9.99 22.43 -10.00
CA THR A 320 10.03 21.02 -10.42
C THR A 320 8.74 20.67 -11.13
N ALA A 321 8.84 20.21 -12.39
CA ALA A 321 7.71 19.63 -13.10
C ALA A 321 7.51 18.17 -12.64
N VAL A 322 6.30 17.64 -12.80
CA VAL A 322 6.01 16.23 -12.51
C VAL A 322 5.44 15.53 -13.74
N VAL A 323 5.89 14.32 -13.98
CA VAL A 323 5.28 13.36 -14.90
C VAL A 323 4.79 12.18 -14.07
N LEU A 324 3.48 11.96 -14.01
CA LEU A 324 2.88 10.84 -13.29
C LEU A 324 2.46 9.76 -14.28
N ILE A 325 2.83 8.51 -14.02
CA ILE A 325 2.57 7.37 -14.91
C ILE A 325 1.48 6.49 -14.30
N ASP A 326 0.38 6.28 -15.03
CA ASP A 326 -0.65 5.33 -14.61
C ASP A 326 -0.26 3.88 -14.83
N ASN A 327 -0.98 2.99 -14.14
CA ASN A 327 -1.00 1.58 -14.47
C ASN A 327 -2.32 1.25 -15.18
N PRO A 328 -2.29 0.64 -16.38
CA PRO A 328 -3.52 0.24 -17.09
C PRO A 328 -4.44 -0.68 -16.26
N SER A 329 -3.84 -1.48 -15.36
CA SER A 329 -4.56 -2.35 -14.44
C SER A 329 -3.64 -2.80 -13.30
N ARG A 330 -4.22 -3.39 -12.25
CA ARG A 330 -3.46 -4.07 -11.18
C ARG A 330 -2.56 -5.19 -11.70
N ASN A 331 -2.98 -5.90 -12.74
CA ASN A 331 -2.19 -6.96 -13.38
C ASN A 331 -1.01 -6.36 -14.15
N ALA A 332 -1.24 -5.29 -14.92
CA ALA A 332 -0.16 -4.55 -15.60
C ALA A 332 0.87 -4.04 -14.58
N ARG A 333 0.43 -3.38 -13.50
CA ARG A 333 1.30 -2.94 -12.40
C ARG A 333 2.20 -4.07 -11.86
N SER A 334 1.62 -5.24 -11.65
CA SER A 334 2.33 -6.39 -11.07
C SER A 334 3.30 -7.06 -12.05
N LYS A 335 3.15 -6.84 -13.36
CA LYS A 335 4.03 -7.35 -14.41
C LYS A 335 5.10 -6.34 -14.84
N GLU A 336 4.76 -5.06 -14.84
CA GLU A 336 5.58 -3.99 -15.41
C GLU A 336 6.54 -3.35 -14.40
N LEU A 337 6.10 -3.15 -13.15
CA LEU A 337 6.91 -2.45 -12.15
C LEU A 337 8.02 -3.30 -11.52
N PRO A 338 7.81 -4.58 -11.14
CA PRO A 338 8.93 -5.43 -10.77
C PRO A 338 9.92 -5.53 -11.95
N PRO A 339 11.24 -5.66 -11.70
CA PRO A 339 12.28 -5.54 -12.72
C PRO A 339 11.93 -6.24 -14.03
N ASN A 340 11.55 -5.41 -15.01
CA ASN A 340 11.06 -5.84 -16.30
C ASN A 340 11.80 -5.04 -17.39
N PRO A 341 12.62 -5.71 -18.23
CA PRO A 341 13.34 -5.06 -19.32
C PRO A 341 12.47 -4.32 -20.34
N GLU A 342 11.25 -4.80 -20.62
CA GLU A 342 10.33 -4.13 -21.55
C GLU A 342 9.82 -2.82 -20.97
N PHE A 343 9.48 -2.80 -19.67
CA PHE A 343 9.08 -1.56 -19.00
C PHE A 343 10.23 -0.57 -18.88
N ALA A 344 11.46 -1.04 -18.58
CA ALA A 344 12.65 -0.19 -18.65
C ALA A 344 12.89 0.36 -20.06
N GLY A 345 12.64 -0.45 -21.10
CA GLY A 345 12.69 -0.03 -22.49
C GLY A 345 11.63 1.01 -22.85
N PHE A 346 10.40 0.87 -22.33
CA PHE A 346 9.35 1.89 -22.45
C PHE A 346 9.79 3.23 -21.86
N LEU A 347 10.36 3.22 -20.65
CA LEU A 347 10.86 4.45 -20.02
C LEU A 347 11.92 5.14 -20.89
N ASP A 348 12.86 4.37 -21.44
CA ASP A 348 13.99 4.87 -22.22
C ASP A 348 13.61 5.34 -23.64
N LYS A 349 12.83 4.54 -24.36
CA LYS A 349 12.63 4.69 -25.81
C LYS A 349 11.32 5.36 -26.18
N GLU A 350 10.35 5.41 -25.26
CA GLU A 350 9.04 5.99 -25.54
C GLU A 350 8.72 7.14 -24.58
N LEU A 351 8.72 6.89 -23.26
CA LEU A 351 8.28 7.89 -22.29
C LEU A 351 9.23 9.08 -22.22
N MET A 352 10.52 8.90 -21.94
CA MET A 352 11.44 10.02 -21.76
C MET A 352 11.63 10.85 -23.04
N PRO A 353 11.70 10.26 -24.26
CA PRO A 353 11.63 11.02 -25.50
C PRO A 353 10.33 11.84 -25.65
N TRP A 354 9.19 11.29 -25.25
CA TRP A 354 7.93 12.04 -25.23
C TRP A 354 7.97 13.19 -24.20
N VAL A 355 8.51 12.96 -23.01
CA VAL A 355 8.70 14.00 -21.98
C VAL A 355 9.61 15.12 -22.50
N GLN A 356 10.65 14.79 -23.25
CA GLN A 356 11.49 15.77 -23.94
C GLN A 356 10.69 16.59 -24.96
N ALA A 357 9.81 15.96 -25.74
CA ALA A 357 8.94 16.66 -26.69
C ALA A 357 7.93 17.60 -26.01
N GLN A 358 7.58 17.34 -24.74
CA GLN A 358 6.82 18.27 -23.90
C GLN A 358 7.66 19.45 -23.37
N GLY A 359 8.95 19.53 -23.70
CA GLY A 359 9.87 20.56 -23.20
C GLY A 359 10.36 20.33 -21.76
N LEU A 360 10.24 19.09 -21.25
CA LEU A 360 10.53 18.75 -19.86
C LEU A 360 11.79 17.88 -19.70
N LEU A 361 12.76 18.02 -20.61
CA LEU A 361 14.03 17.33 -20.48
C LEU A 361 15.00 18.09 -19.57
N PHE A 362 15.51 17.39 -18.55
CA PHE A 362 16.51 17.91 -17.63
C PHE A 362 17.69 16.93 -17.51
N PRO A 363 18.89 17.40 -17.11
CA PRO A 363 20.02 16.53 -16.81
C PRO A 363 19.65 15.47 -15.76
N ALA A 364 20.21 14.27 -15.86
CA ALA A 364 19.89 13.15 -14.97
C ALA A 364 19.96 13.51 -13.48
N ASN A 365 20.95 14.30 -13.06
CA ASN A 365 21.11 14.75 -11.67
C ASN A 365 20.02 15.73 -11.18
N ARG A 366 19.11 16.16 -12.07
CA ARG A 366 17.93 17.00 -11.81
C ARG A 366 16.62 16.27 -12.10
N THR A 367 16.69 14.98 -12.44
CA THR A 367 15.53 14.13 -12.69
C THR A 367 15.47 13.06 -11.60
N VAL A 368 14.35 13.02 -10.89
CA VAL A 368 14.03 12.04 -9.85
C VAL A 368 13.04 11.05 -10.44
N ILE A 369 13.32 9.74 -10.31
CA ILE A 369 12.30 8.71 -10.50
C ILE A 369 11.88 8.15 -9.14
N ALA A 370 10.57 8.03 -8.94
CA ALA A 370 10.00 7.73 -7.64
C ALA A 370 8.81 6.79 -7.69
N GLY A 371 8.59 6.09 -6.59
CA GLY A 371 7.39 5.29 -6.37
C GLY A 371 7.42 4.57 -5.02
N SER A 372 6.29 3.93 -4.70
CA SER A 372 6.16 3.12 -3.48
C SER A 372 6.01 1.63 -3.79
N SER A 373 6.45 0.75 -2.89
CA SER A 373 6.31 -0.70 -3.06
C SER A 373 7.02 -1.18 -4.35
N TYR A 374 6.31 -1.84 -5.27
CA TYR A 374 6.83 -2.14 -6.62
C TYR A 374 7.28 -0.90 -7.39
N GLY A 375 6.68 0.28 -7.19
CA GLY A 375 7.17 1.52 -7.78
C GLY A 375 8.55 1.94 -7.25
N GLY A 376 8.83 1.70 -5.97
CA GLY A 376 10.17 1.95 -5.39
C GLY A 376 11.22 0.97 -5.92
N LEU A 377 10.82 -0.30 -6.10
CA LEU A 377 11.63 -1.32 -6.77
C LEU A 377 11.90 -0.96 -8.24
N ALA A 378 10.87 -0.55 -8.98
CA ALA A 378 10.97 -0.09 -10.37
C ALA A 378 11.88 1.12 -10.51
N SER A 379 11.78 2.07 -9.57
CA SER A 379 12.60 3.29 -9.54
C SER A 379 14.08 2.94 -9.38
N ALA A 380 14.42 2.01 -8.49
CA ALA A 380 15.78 1.50 -8.38
C ALA A 380 16.22 0.80 -9.68
N TYR A 381 15.39 -0.07 -10.25
CA TYR A 381 15.73 -0.72 -11.52
C TYR A 381 16.00 0.28 -12.65
N ALA A 382 15.16 1.30 -12.79
CA ALA A 382 15.34 2.37 -13.77
C ALA A 382 16.63 3.19 -13.52
N GLY A 383 17.00 3.43 -12.26
CA GLY A 383 18.30 4.04 -11.93
C GLY A 383 19.49 3.16 -12.35
N LEU A 384 19.33 1.84 -12.39
CA LEU A 384 20.36 0.92 -12.84
C LEU A 384 20.45 0.85 -14.38
N THR A 385 19.32 0.74 -15.06
CA THR A 385 19.25 0.50 -16.52
C THR A 385 19.25 1.77 -17.34
N ASN A 386 18.66 2.86 -16.83
CA ASN A 386 18.43 4.10 -17.54
C ASN A 386 19.07 5.34 -16.82
N PRO A 387 20.33 5.25 -16.34
CA PRO A 387 20.97 6.33 -15.56
C PRO A 387 21.19 7.63 -16.36
N GLN A 388 21.12 7.58 -17.69
CA GLN A 388 21.14 8.75 -18.57
C GLN A 388 19.94 9.67 -18.37
N TRP A 389 18.80 9.11 -17.95
CA TRP A 389 17.57 9.86 -17.66
C TRP A 389 17.43 10.12 -16.17
N PHE A 390 17.75 9.14 -15.32
CA PHE A 390 17.44 9.17 -13.90
C PHE A 390 18.70 9.13 -13.03
N GLY A 391 19.13 10.31 -12.57
CA GLY A 391 20.28 10.45 -11.66
C GLY A 391 19.88 10.44 -10.18
N ASN A 392 18.58 10.39 -9.87
CA ASN A 392 18.07 10.33 -8.51
C ASN A 392 16.93 9.32 -8.41
N VAL A 393 16.98 8.45 -7.40
CA VAL A 393 15.97 7.44 -7.09
C VAL A 393 15.37 7.73 -5.72
N LEU A 394 14.05 7.87 -5.67
CA LEU A 394 13.28 8.02 -4.43
C LEU A 394 12.40 6.77 -4.26
N SER A 395 12.79 5.87 -3.37
CA SER A 395 12.08 4.62 -3.11
C SER A 395 11.39 4.67 -1.75
N LEU A 396 10.07 4.50 -1.75
CA LEU A 396 9.24 4.46 -0.55
C LEU A 396 8.79 3.01 -0.31
N SER A 397 9.30 2.38 0.74
CA SER A 397 8.98 0.99 1.09
C SER A 397 9.17 0.03 -0.10
N GLY A 398 10.33 0.12 -0.77
CA GLY A 398 10.60 -0.65 -1.99
C GLY A 398 10.53 -2.17 -1.77
N SER A 399 9.85 -2.88 -2.67
CA SER A 399 9.62 -4.33 -2.57
C SER A 399 10.87 -5.17 -2.91
N TYR A 400 11.99 -4.93 -2.24
CA TYR A 400 13.29 -5.56 -2.54
C TYR A 400 13.38 -7.04 -2.13
N TRP A 401 12.36 -7.56 -1.45
CA TRP A 401 12.14 -9.00 -1.29
C TRP A 401 11.87 -9.71 -2.62
N TRP A 402 11.41 -8.99 -3.65
CA TRP A 402 11.07 -9.55 -4.95
C TRP A 402 12.28 -10.23 -5.61
N ALA A 403 12.01 -11.32 -6.33
CA ALA A 403 12.93 -11.97 -7.23
C ALA A 403 12.14 -12.59 -8.41
N PRO A 404 12.81 -12.87 -9.55
CA PRO A 404 12.24 -13.71 -10.59
C PRO A 404 11.82 -15.07 -10.03
N GLU A 405 10.92 -15.75 -10.74
CA GLU A 405 10.52 -17.10 -10.38
C GLU A 405 11.75 -18.03 -10.27
N ASN A 406 11.73 -18.92 -9.27
CA ASN A 406 12.84 -19.84 -8.96
C ASN A 406 14.17 -19.15 -8.56
N SER A 407 14.16 -17.85 -8.26
CA SER A 407 15.33 -17.14 -7.73
C SER A 407 15.19 -16.84 -6.24
N MET A 408 16.33 -16.78 -5.54
CA MET A 408 16.34 -16.32 -4.15
C MET A 408 15.89 -14.86 -4.04
N PRO A 409 15.19 -14.47 -2.96
CA PRO A 409 14.88 -13.07 -2.63
C PRO A 409 16.10 -12.14 -2.71
N GLY A 410 15.87 -10.84 -2.87
CA GLY A 410 16.95 -9.85 -2.93
C GLY A 410 17.65 -9.78 -4.28
N TRP A 411 16.93 -10.00 -5.37
CA TRP A 411 17.50 -9.96 -6.72
C TRP A 411 18.11 -8.59 -7.05
N MET A 412 17.47 -7.50 -6.63
CA MET A 412 17.94 -6.14 -6.90
C MET A 412 19.33 -5.86 -6.28
N MET A 413 19.55 -6.33 -5.04
CA MET A 413 20.84 -6.20 -4.36
C MET A 413 21.96 -6.87 -5.17
N ARG A 414 21.71 -8.07 -5.70
CA ARG A 414 22.69 -8.77 -6.55
C ARG A 414 22.98 -8.01 -7.84
N GLN A 415 21.97 -7.42 -8.47
CA GLN A 415 22.18 -6.63 -9.68
C GLN A 415 23.08 -5.41 -9.43
N TYR A 416 22.83 -4.66 -8.35
CA TYR A 416 23.69 -3.53 -7.99
C TYR A 416 25.10 -3.95 -7.57
N ALA A 417 25.24 -5.08 -6.87
CA ALA A 417 26.55 -5.61 -6.50
C ALA A 417 27.40 -5.95 -7.74
N GLN A 418 26.79 -6.58 -8.75
CA GLN A 418 27.46 -7.04 -9.96
C GLN A 418 27.69 -5.95 -11.01
N ALA A 419 26.77 -4.98 -11.12
CA ALA A 419 26.86 -3.96 -12.14
C ALA A 419 27.99 -2.93 -11.89
N PRO A 420 28.55 -2.32 -12.95
CA PRO A 420 29.36 -1.12 -12.81
C PRO A 420 28.57 -0.01 -12.12
N ARG A 421 29.24 0.75 -11.23
CA ARG A 421 28.63 1.86 -10.52
C ARG A 421 28.10 2.91 -11.52
N LYS A 422 26.87 3.38 -11.29
CA LYS A 422 26.23 4.47 -12.03
C LYS A 422 26.31 5.78 -11.26
N ASN A 423 26.13 6.92 -11.95
CA ASN A 423 26.06 8.23 -11.30
C ASN A 423 24.62 8.52 -10.82
N VAL A 424 24.18 7.78 -9.78
CA VAL A 424 22.82 7.85 -9.24
C VAL A 424 22.87 8.06 -7.73
N ARG A 425 21.94 8.86 -7.20
CA ARG A 425 21.73 9.10 -5.77
C ARG A 425 20.45 8.45 -5.31
N PHE A 426 20.41 7.97 -4.08
CA PHE A 426 19.26 7.25 -3.54
C PHE A 426 18.72 7.92 -2.29
N TYR A 427 17.39 8.02 -2.23
CA TYR A 427 16.63 8.18 -1.00
C TYR A 427 15.81 6.91 -0.79
N LEU A 428 16.06 6.19 0.30
CA LEU A 428 15.38 4.95 0.66
C LEU A 428 14.62 5.16 1.96
N ASP A 429 13.29 5.03 1.92
CA ASP A 429 12.42 5.08 3.10
C ASP A 429 11.81 3.70 3.34
N ALA A 430 11.70 3.31 4.61
CA ALA A 430 10.97 2.10 5.02
C ALA A 430 10.31 2.28 6.39
N GLY A 431 9.15 1.66 6.56
CA GLY A 431 8.44 1.57 7.83
C GLY A 431 8.99 0.47 8.71
N ARG A 432 9.14 0.75 10.01
CA ARG A 432 9.61 -0.21 11.01
C ARG A 432 8.67 -1.39 11.21
N TYR A 433 7.39 -1.19 10.93
CA TYR A 433 6.40 -2.26 11.01
C TYR A 433 6.34 -3.14 9.75
N GLU A 434 7.18 -2.87 8.74
CA GLU A 434 7.27 -3.66 7.51
C GLU A 434 8.29 -4.81 7.58
N SER A 435 8.65 -5.21 8.80
CA SER A 435 9.60 -6.30 9.07
C SER A 435 9.06 -7.67 8.68
N GLY A 436 9.96 -8.58 8.33
CA GLY A 436 9.65 -9.93 7.85
C GLY A 436 8.85 -10.77 8.86
N ARG A 437 8.21 -11.83 8.35
CA ARG A 437 7.52 -12.85 9.17
C ARG A 437 8.21 -14.19 9.00
N THR A 438 7.91 -15.17 9.85
CA THR A 438 8.55 -16.49 9.85
C THR A 438 8.74 -17.05 8.43
N GLY A 439 10.00 -17.13 7.99
CA GLY A 439 10.38 -17.65 6.66
C GLY A 439 10.30 -16.64 5.49
N GLN A 440 10.01 -15.36 5.71
CA GLN A 440 9.91 -14.33 4.68
C GLN A 440 10.69 -13.07 5.03
N TYR A 441 11.44 -12.54 4.06
CA TYR A 441 12.11 -11.25 4.18
C TYR A 441 11.11 -10.10 4.08
N GLY A 442 11.16 -9.14 5.01
CA GLY A 442 10.32 -7.96 5.00
C GLY A 442 10.88 -6.84 4.14
N ILE A 443 10.08 -5.79 3.96
CA ILE A 443 10.49 -4.58 3.23
C ILE A 443 11.57 -3.84 3.99
N LEU A 444 11.47 -3.78 5.32
CA LEU A 444 12.46 -3.09 6.16
C LEU A 444 13.86 -3.70 5.97
N GLU A 445 13.99 -5.01 6.18
CA GLU A 445 15.28 -5.69 6.13
C GLU A 445 15.87 -5.68 4.71
N THR A 446 15.02 -5.84 3.69
CA THR A 446 15.49 -5.83 2.29
C THR A 446 15.84 -4.42 1.81
N SER A 447 15.20 -3.38 2.35
CA SER A 447 15.60 -1.99 2.12
C SER A 447 16.92 -1.65 2.80
N ARG A 448 17.15 -2.10 4.04
CA ARG A 448 18.46 -2.02 4.73
C ARG A 448 19.57 -2.64 3.88
N HIS A 449 19.39 -3.91 3.51
CA HIS A 449 20.36 -4.65 2.71
C HIS A 449 20.67 -3.97 1.36
N LEU A 450 19.66 -3.43 0.66
CA LEU A 450 19.95 -2.65 -0.55
C LEU A 450 20.77 -1.40 -0.24
N GLY A 451 20.42 -0.67 0.83
CA GLY A 451 21.20 0.48 1.30
C GLY A 451 22.66 0.13 1.53
N ASP A 452 22.95 -1.01 2.16
CA ASP A 452 24.32 -1.44 2.46
C ASP A 452 25.09 -1.82 1.20
N VAL A 453 24.48 -2.56 0.28
CA VAL A 453 25.09 -2.87 -1.02
C VAL A 453 25.39 -1.58 -1.80
N LEU A 454 24.47 -0.63 -1.81
CA LEU A 454 24.67 0.66 -2.49
C LEU A 454 25.81 1.46 -1.85
N ARG A 455 25.87 1.55 -0.52
CA ARG A 455 26.97 2.21 0.20
C ARG A 455 28.31 1.52 -0.07
N ALA A 456 28.36 0.20 -0.02
CA ALA A 456 29.57 -0.57 -0.33
C ALA A 456 30.05 -0.37 -1.77
N LYS A 457 29.13 -0.15 -2.71
CA LYS A 457 29.44 0.24 -4.11
C LYS A 457 29.77 1.73 -4.27
N GLY A 458 29.74 2.51 -3.19
CA GLY A 458 30.12 3.92 -3.13
C GLY A 458 29.01 4.90 -3.53
N TYR A 459 27.76 4.46 -3.70
CA TYR A 459 26.65 5.37 -4.00
C TYR A 459 26.36 6.32 -2.85
N THR A 460 25.82 7.50 -3.16
CA THR A 460 25.25 8.39 -2.15
C THR A 460 23.86 7.92 -1.79
N VAL A 461 23.66 7.49 -0.54
CA VAL A 461 22.41 6.94 -0.03
C VAL A 461 21.97 7.72 1.20
N THR A 462 20.80 8.35 1.12
CA THR A 462 20.03 8.79 2.29
C THR A 462 19.03 7.68 2.60
N GLN A 463 19.11 7.10 3.79
CA GLN A 463 18.19 6.06 4.23
C GLN A 463 17.51 6.49 5.53
N VAL A 464 16.20 6.36 5.57
CA VAL A 464 15.37 6.85 6.66
C VAL A 464 14.35 5.79 7.05
N GLU A 465 14.14 5.62 8.35
CA GLU A 465 13.12 4.72 8.88
C GLU A 465 12.14 5.47 9.78
N HIS A 466 10.87 5.04 9.72
CA HIS A 466 9.77 5.66 10.45
C HIS A 466 8.89 4.62 11.14
N ASP A 467 8.25 5.01 12.23
CA ASP A 467 7.32 4.16 13.00
C ASP A 467 5.95 4.06 12.28
N THR A 468 5.96 3.43 11.11
CA THR A 468 4.81 3.20 10.25
C THR A 468 4.88 1.82 9.60
N GLY A 469 3.82 1.44 8.87
CA GLY A 469 3.78 0.30 7.97
C GLY A 469 3.81 0.71 6.49
N HIS A 470 3.18 -0.12 5.65
CA HIS A 470 3.17 0.02 4.19
C HIS A 470 2.07 1.00 3.72
N ASP A 471 2.28 2.31 3.90
CA ASP A 471 1.19 3.27 4.00
C ASP A 471 1.37 4.59 3.24
N TYR A 472 0.36 4.98 2.44
CA TYR A 472 0.31 6.27 1.75
C TYR A 472 0.18 7.47 2.70
N LEU A 473 -0.45 7.30 3.87
CA LEU A 473 -0.51 8.34 4.90
C LEU A 473 0.89 8.73 5.38
N HIS A 474 1.83 7.80 5.38
CA HIS A 474 3.23 8.08 5.65
C HIS A 474 3.96 8.58 4.41
N TRP A 475 3.82 7.89 3.27
CA TRP A 475 4.56 8.19 2.05
C TRP A 475 4.34 9.61 1.51
N GLN A 476 3.20 10.27 1.78
CA GLN A 476 3.03 11.68 1.43
C GLN A 476 4.07 12.60 2.08
N GLY A 477 4.47 12.30 3.32
CA GLY A 477 5.54 13.01 4.02
C GLY A 477 6.92 12.65 3.47
N SER A 478 7.19 11.35 3.32
CA SER A 478 8.47 10.87 2.81
C SER A 478 8.75 11.30 1.38
N LEU A 479 7.72 11.46 0.53
CA LEU A 479 7.84 12.01 -0.81
C LEU A 479 8.45 13.43 -0.74
N ALA A 480 7.91 14.28 0.14
CA ALA A 480 8.41 15.64 0.30
C ALA A 480 9.87 15.66 0.78
N CYS A 481 10.17 14.91 1.84
CA CYS A 481 11.52 14.82 2.40
C CYS A 481 12.54 14.24 1.40
N GLY A 482 12.16 13.20 0.65
CA GLY A 482 13.02 12.57 -0.36
C GLY A 482 13.34 13.50 -1.52
N LEU A 483 12.37 14.31 -1.97
CA LEU A 483 12.61 15.32 -3.00
C LEU A 483 13.60 16.37 -2.54
N VAL A 484 13.49 16.87 -1.31
CA VAL A 484 14.46 17.81 -0.75
C VAL A 484 15.84 17.17 -0.61
N ALA A 485 15.93 15.91 -0.13
CA ALA A 485 17.19 15.19 0.00
C ALA A 485 17.95 15.06 -1.32
N LEU A 486 17.23 14.79 -2.42
CA LEU A 486 17.82 14.53 -3.73
C LEU A 486 18.10 15.83 -4.51
N LEU A 487 17.18 16.79 -4.49
CA LEU A 487 17.28 18.03 -5.29
C LEU A 487 17.93 19.20 -4.54
N ALA A 488 17.95 19.18 -3.21
CA ALA A 488 18.53 20.23 -2.36
C ALA A 488 19.18 19.68 -1.07
N PRO A 489 20.25 18.86 -1.16
CA PRO A 489 20.80 18.11 -0.02
C PRO A 489 21.22 18.99 1.18
N LYS A 490 21.71 20.20 0.92
CA LYS A 490 22.08 21.14 1.99
C LYS A 490 20.89 21.59 2.83
N LYS A 491 19.71 21.72 2.22
CA LYS A 491 18.47 22.12 2.90
C LYS A 491 17.88 20.97 3.68
N PHE A 492 17.95 19.75 3.14
CA PHE A 492 17.49 18.53 3.81
C PHE A 492 18.08 18.38 5.21
N ASN A 493 19.38 18.60 5.37
CA ASN A 493 20.06 18.47 6.67
C ASN A 493 19.54 19.43 7.76
N ALA A 494 18.83 20.51 7.39
CA ALA A 494 18.22 21.44 8.33
C ALA A 494 16.77 21.07 8.71
N LEU A 495 16.15 20.11 8.02
CA LEU A 495 14.74 19.74 8.20
C LEU A 495 14.61 18.65 9.27
N LYS A 496 14.41 19.05 10.53
CA LYS A 496 14.22 18.12 11.65
C LYS A 496 13.04 17.15 11.44
N GLN A 497 11.94 17.60 10.83
CA GLN A 497 10.78 16.73 10.55
C GLN A 497 11.06 15.66 9.48
N CYS A 498 12.14 15.80 8.72
CA CYS A 498 12.61 14.79 7.77
C CYS A 498 13.72 13.89 8.35
N ALA A 499 14.18 14.19 9.58
CA ALA A 499 15.13 13.35 10.29
C ALA A 499 14.36 12.16 10.90
N GLY A 500 14.08 11.14 10.09
CA GLY A 500 13.78 9.83 10.65
C GLY A 500 15.03 9.22 11.28
N GLN A 501 14.88 8.11 11.97
CA GLN A 501 16.01 7.45 12.61
C GLN A 501 16.83 6.75 11.53
N ALA A 502 18.14 6.99 11.52
CA ALA A 502 19.04 6.17 10.71
C ALA A 502 18.90 4.70 11.13
N PRO A 503 19.05 3.73 10.20
CA PRO A 503 19.18 2.34 10.60
C PRO A 503 20.30 2.23 11.65
N PRO A 504 20.16 1.36 12.66
CA PRO A 504 21.26 1.08 13.58
C PRO A 504 22.50 0.70 12.77
N ALA A 505 23.67 1.20 13.19
CA ALA A 505 24.92 0.72 12.62
C ALA A 505 25.09 -0.75 13.06
N ASP A 506 25.11 -1.67 12.09
CA ASP A 506 25.36 -3.09 12.31
C ASP A 506 26.76 -3.36 12.88
#